data_AF-A0AAV3QTL7-F1
#
_entry.id   AF-A0AAV3QTL7-F1
#
_cell.length_a   1.000
_cell.length_b   1.000
_cell.length_c   1.000
_cell.angle_alpha   90.00
_cell.angle_beta   90.00
_cell.angle_gamma   90.00
#
_symmetry.space_group_name_H-M   'P 1'
#
loop_
_entity.id
_entity.type
_entity.pdbx_description
1 polymer ?
#
loop_
_entity_poly.entity_id
_entity_poly.type
_entity_poly.pdbx_seq_one_letter_code
_entity_poly.pdbx_strand_id
1 'polypeptide(L)'
;MIPGVIEESPNKVSCREYYCYKFQIRSSRQSRLLHARRLFYEFAVDQYIKLETTRLDFYRWKQNDMRFELYQGLVDSIMAGESRGSELGQRIILPASFIGGPGDMRRRYLDAMALVQRFGKPDLFITMICNHEWNEIQEELLPGQHGSMIAQI
;
A
#
# COMPACT_ATOMS: atom_id res chain seq x y z
N MET A 1 -9.17 10.15 -2.32
CA MET A 1 -10.48 9.50 -2.06
C MET A 1 -10.29 8.03 -2.32
N ILE A 2 -10.27 7.19 -1.29
CA ILE A 2 -10.08 5.74 -1.42
C ILE A 2 -11.46 5.13 -1.70
N PRO A 3 -11.72 4.54 -2.87
CA PRO A 3 -13.00 3.89 -3.15
C PRO A 3 -12.95 2.49 -2.54
N GLY A 4 -13.79 2.24 -1.53
CA GLY A 4 -13.81 0.95 -0.82
C GLY A 4 -14.21 1.02 0.64
N VAL A 5 -14.77 2.15 1.13
CA VAL A 5 -15.55 2.13 2.37
C VAL A 5 -16.81 1.32 2.05
N ILE A 6 -16.70 0.03 2.33
CA ILE A 6 -17.81 -0.92 2.34
C ILE A 6 -18.88 -0.30 3.24
N GLU A 7 -20.10 -0.26 2.74
CA GLU A 7 -21.29 0.12 3.48
C GLU A 7 -21.28 -0.60 4.84
N GLU A 8 -21.00 0.14 5.92
CA GLU A 8 -20.89 -0.41 7.28
C GLU A 8 -22.28 -0.85 7.75
N SER A 9 -22.67 -2.04 7.32
CA SER A 9 -23.73 -2.80 7.97
C SER A 9 -23.15 -3.32 9.29
N PRO A 10 -23.85 -3.17 10.44
CA PRO A 10 -23.30 -3.35 11.79
C PRO A 10 -22.83 -4.78 12.13
N ASN A 11 -22.85 -5.70 11.17
CA ASN A 11 -22.54 -7.12 11.32
C ASN A 11 -21.50 -7.66 10.32
N LYS A 12 -20.87 -6.82 9.49
CA LYS A 12 -19.83 -7.26 8.55
C LYS A 12 -18.56 -6.44 8.73
N VAL A 13 -17.47 -7.11 9.11
CA VAL A 13 -16.15 -6.51 9.27
C VAL A 13 -15.31 -6.85 8.05
N SER A 14 -14.60 -5.86 7.48
CA SER A 14 -13.67 -6.11 6.39
C SER A 14 -12.53 -7.02 6.86
N CYS A 15 -12.03 -7.91 6.00
CA CYS A 15 -10.85 -8.73 6.33
C CYS A 15 -9.69 -7.86 6.83
N ARG A 16 -9.50 -6.68 6.22
CA ARG A 16 -8.47 -5.71 6.65
C ARG A 16 -8.68 -5.26 8.09
N GLU A 17 -9.89 -4.86 8.47
CA GLU A 17 -10.23 -4.39 9.81
C GLU A 17 -10.08 -5.51 10.84
N TYR A 18 -10.50 -6.73 10.47
CA TYR A 18 -10.32 -7.91 11.32
C TYR A 18 -8.84 -8.18 11.61
N TYR A 19 -7.98 -8.15 10.59
CA TYR A 19 -6.54 -8.35 10.79
C TYR A 19 -5.88 -7.19 11.55
N CYS A 20 -6.26 -5.94 11.26
CA CYS A 20 -5.80 -4.78 12.04
C CYS A 20 -6.17 -4.90 13.52
N TYR A 21 -7.40 -5.34 13.81
CA TYR A 21 -7.84 -5.59 15.18
C TYR A 21 -7.01 -6.69 15.86
N LYS A 22 -6.63 -7.75 15.13
CA LYS A 22 -5.79 -8.84 15.66
C LYS A 22 -4.33 -8.41 15.90
N PHE A 23 -3.82 -7.45 15.11
CA PHE A 23 -2.46 -6.93 15.26
C PHE A 23 -2.31 -5.84 16.31
N GLN A 24 -3.41 -5.26 16.79
CA GLN A 24 -3.34 -4.22 17.81
C GLN A 24 -2.78 -4.76 19.14
N ILE A 25 -1.69 -4.16 19.62
CA ILE A 25 -1.13 -4.42 20.94
C ILE A 25 -2.07 -3.78 21.98
N ARG A 26 -2.54 -4.58 22.95
CA ARG A 26 -3.41 -4.11 24.04
C ARG A 26 -2.91 -4.68 25.36
N SER A 27 -2.76 -3.82 26.36
CA SER A 27 -2.27 -4.22 27.69
C SER A 27 -3.23 -5.16 28.42
N SER A 28 -4.53 -5.17 28.09
CA SER A 28 -5.53 -5.97 28.79
C SER A 28 -5.65 -7.43 28.32
N ARG A 29 -5.13 -7.77 27.14
CA ARG A 29 -5.28 -9.10 26.54
C ARG A 29 -3.97 -9.52 25.90
N GLN A 30 -3.35 -10.58 26.42
CA GLN A 30 -2.18 -11.18 25.78
C GLN A 30 -2.58 -11.74 24.41
N SER A 31 -2.19 -11.03 23.36
CA SER A 31 -2.32 -11.50 21.98
C SER A 31 -1.27 -12.58 21.73
N ARG A 32 -1.62 -13.85 21.98
CA ARG A 32 -0.74 -15.01 21.73
C ARG A 32 -0.10 -14.99 20.33
N LEU A 33 -0.83 -14.47 19.32
CA LEU A 33 -0.33 -14.30 17.96
C LEU A 33 0.89 -13.38 17.88
N LEU A 34 0.92 -12.26 18.61
CA LEU A 34 2.01 -11.28 18.59
C LEU A 34 3.28 -11.80 19.26
N HIS A 35 3.16 -12.79 20.16
CA HIS A 35 4.30 -13.41 20.83
C HIS A 35 4.89 -14.60 20.07
N ALA A 36 4.31 -14.98 18.92
CA ALA A 36 4.70 -16.16 18.17
C ALA A 36 6.02 -16.01 17.37
N ARG A 37 6.77 -14.92 17.57
CA ARG A 37 8.09 -14.62 16.95
C ARG A 37 8.12 -14.96 15.46
N ARG A 38 8.83 -16.04 15.08
CA ARG A 38 9.03 -16.45 13.68
C ARG A 38 7.73 -16.79 12.96
N LEU A 39 6.80 -17.45 13.67
CA LEU A 39 5.49 -17.82 13.14
C LEU A 39 4.60 -16.59 12.92
N PHE A 40 4.79 -15.53 13.73
CA PHE A 40 4.07 -14.28 13.53
C PHE A 40 4.46 -13.61 12.21
N TYR A 41 5.75 -13.59 11.86
CA TYR A 41 6.21 -13.03 10.59
C TYR A 41 5.61 -13.76 9.39
N GLU A 42 5.62 -15.10 9.41
CA GLU A 42 5.01 -15.92 8.36
C GLU A 42 3.51 -15.63 8.24
N PHE A 43 2.80 -15.58 9.37
CA PHE A 43 1.38 -15.24 9.41
C PHE A 43 1.10 -13.84 8.86
N ALA A 44 1.91 -12.84 9.21
CA ALA A 44 1.74 -11.46 8.76
C ALA A 44 1.91 -11.35 7.23
N VAL A 45 2.91 -12.02 6.67
CA VAL A 45 3.15 -12.07 5.22
C VAL A 45 2.01 -12.80 4.51
N ASP A 46 1.55 -13.94 5.03
CA ASP A 46 0.42 -14.69 4.47
C ASP A 46 -0.87 -13.85 4.45
N GLN A 47 -1.20 -13.14 5.54
CA GLN A 47 -2.37 -12.26 5.57
C GLN A 47 -2.24 -11.08 4.61
N TYR A 48 -1.04 -10.53 4.46
CA TYR A 48 -0.77 -9.47 3.49
C TYR A 48 -1.02 -9.94 2.05
N ILE A 49 -0.48 -11.10 1.67
CA ILE A 49 -0.65 -11.66 0.32
C ILE A 49 -2.13 -11.94 0.03
N LYS A 50 -2.88 -12.47 1.00
CA LYS A 50 -4.33 -12.69 0.87
C LYS A 50 -5.10 -11.40 0.62
N LEU A 51 -4.78 -10.35 1.36
CA LEU A 51 -5.42 -9.04 1.22
C LEU A 51 -5.11 -8.41 -0.14
N GLU A 52 -3.85 -8.46 -0.56
CA GLU A 52 -3.42 -7.90 -1.85
C GLU A 52 -3.98 -8.69 -3.03
N THR A 53 -4.06 -10.02 -2.94
CA THR A 53 -4.72 -10.84 -3.96
C THR A 53 -6.19 -10.45 -4.10
N THR A 54 -6.90 -10.30 -2.98
CA THR A 54 -8.30 -9.87 -2.98
C THR A 54 -8.48 -8.48 -3.62
N ARG A 55 -7.56 -7.54 -3.33
CA ARG A 55 -7.54 -6.21 -3.97
C ARG A 55 -7.30 -6.29 -5.47
N LEU A 56 -6.34 -7.10 -5.91
CA LEU A 56 -6.04 -7.29 -7.32
C LEU A 56 -7.22 -7.92 -8.07
N ASP A 57 -7.90 -8.90 -7.46
CA ASP A 57 -9.08 -9.53 -8.04
C ASP A 57 -10.26 -8.57 -8.14
N PHE A 58 -10.43 -7.66 -7.17
CA PHE A 58 -11.40 -6.57 -7.28
C PHE A 58 -11.11 -5.67 -8.49
N TYR A 59 -9.86 -5.25 -8.68
CA TYR A 59 -9.49 -4.44 -9.85
C TYR A 59 -9.64 -5.21 -11.16
N ARG A 60 -9.38 -6.52 -11.18
CA ARG A 60 -9.61 -7.38 -12.35
C ARG A 60 -11.09 -7.45 -12.71
N TRP A 61 -11.97 -7.64 -11.74
CA TRP A 61 -13.41 -7.72 -11.98
C TRP A 61 -13.98 -6.38 -12.47
N LYS A 62 -13.55 -5.27 -11.86
CA LYS A 62 -14.00 -3.92 -12.22
C LYS A 62 -13.34 -3.37 -13.49
N GLN A 63 -12.48 -4.14 -14.17
CA GLN A 63 -11.81 -3.67 -15.39
C GLN A 63 -12.77 -3.35 -16.52
N ASN A 64 -13.89 -4.06 -16.65
CA ASN A 64 -14.82 -3.79 -17.74
C ASN A 64 -15.45 -2.40 -17.61
N ASP A 65 -15.81 -2.01 -16.39
CA ASP A 65 -16.36 -0.69 -16.09
C ASP A 65 -15.28 0.40 -16.23
N MET A 66 -14.09 0.17 -15.67
CA MET A 66 -12.97 1.13 -15.79
C MET A 66 -12.51 1.32 -17.24
N ARG A 67 -12.57 0.27 -18.06
CA ARG A 67 -12.32 0.35 -19.50
C ARG A 67 -13.38 1.18 -20.20
N PHE A 68 -14.66 0.96 -19.88
CA PHE A 68 -15.75 1.74 -20.46
C PHE A 68 -15.60 3.23 -20.15
N GLU A 69 -15.34 3.59 -18.89
CA GLU A 69 -15.08 4.98 -18.49
C GLU A 69 -13.87 5.60 -19.22
N LEU A 70 -12.77 4.85 -19.36
CA LEU A 70 -11.60 5.32 -20.09
C LEU A 70 -11.86 5.48 -21.59
N TYR A 71 -12.59 4.54 -22.20
CA TYR A 71 -12.98 4.65 -23.61
C TYR A 71 -13.91 5.83 -23.85
N GLN A 72 -14.86 6.09 -22.95
CA GLN A 72 -15.73 7.26 -23.04
C GLN A 72 -14.91 8.56 -22.93
N GLY A 73 -14.04 8.69 -21.92
CA GLY A 73 -13.17 9.86 -21.78
C GLY A 73 -12.18 10.04 -22.94
N LEU A 74 -11.73 8.94 -23.55
CA LEU A 74 -10.90 8.96 -24.76
C LEU A 74 -11.70 9.43 -25.98
N VAL A 75 -12.92 8.93 -26.17
CA VAL A 75 -13.81 9.38 -27.25
C VAL A 75 -14.10 10.88 -27.10
N ASP A 76 -14.36 11.35 -25.89
CA ASP A 76 -14.59 12.77 -25.60
C ASP A 76 -13.34 13.62 -25.90
N SER A 77 -12.14 13.10 -25.61
CA SER A 77 -10.86 13.77 -25.89
C SER A 77 -10.50 13.78 -27.39
N ILE A 78 -10.85 12.71 -28.11
CA ILE A 78 -10.72 12.64 -29.58
C ILE A 78 -11.70 13.63 -30.23
N MET A 79 -12.94 13.73 -29.72
CA MET A 79 -13.88 14.76 -30.16
C MET A 79 -13.38 16.18 -29.88
N ALA A 80 -12.55 16.37 -28.84
CA ALA A 80 -11.86 17.62 -28.53
C ALA A 80 -10.60 17.88 -29.38
N GLY A 81 -10.21 16.97 -30.28
CA GLY A 81 -9.17 17.19 -31.29
C GLY A 81 -7.76 16.66 -30.96
N GLU A 82 -7.57 15.91 -29.86
CA GLU A 82 -6.26 15.33 -29.52
C GLU A 82 -6.05 13.96 -30.20
N SER A 83 -5.20 13.94 -31.23
CA SER A 83 -5.03 12.82 -32.17
C SER A 83 -3.76 11.98 -31.94
N ARG A 84 -3.55 11.45 -30.72
CA ARG A 84 -2.42 10.54 -30.42
C ARG A 84 -2.89 9.20 -29.86
N GLY A 85 -3.31 8.30 -30.74
CA GLY A 85 -3.80 6.95 -30.41
C GLY A 85 -2.74 5.83 -30.38
N SER A 86 -1.48 6.13 -30.06
CA SER A 86 -0.34 5.22 -30.31
C SER A 86 0.01 4.24 -29.18
N GLU A 87 -0.74 4.16 -28.07
CA GLU A 87 -0.41 3.28 -26.93
C GLU A 87 -1.57 2.36 -26.49
N LEU A 88 -2.36 1.87 -27.45
CA LEU A 88 -3.45 0.94 -27.21
C LEU A 88 -2.90 -0.48 -26.99
N GLY A 89 -2.43 -0.78 -25.77
CA GLY A 89 -1.79 -2.08 -25.50
C GLY A 89 -1.74 -2.62 -24.07
N GLN A 90 -2.24 -1.92 -23.04
CA GLN A 90 -2.21 -2.49 -21.68
C GLN A 90 -3.52 -3.21 -21.32
N ARG A 91 -3.43 -4.55 -21.26
CA ARG A 91 -4.55 -5.46 -20.98
C ARG A 91 -5.06 -5.41 -19.53
N ILE A 92 -4.43 -4.64 -18.63
CA ILE A 92 -4.91 -4.39 -17.25
C ILE A 92 -4.49 -2.97 -16.85
N ILE A 93 -5.45 -2.09 -16.56
CA ILE A 93 -5.18 -0.71 -16.13
C ILE A 93 -5.27 -0.65 -14.61
N LEU A 94 -4.12 -0.61 -13.93
CA LEU A 94 -4.11 -0.38 -12.49
C LEU A 94 -4.25 1.13 -12.22
N PRO A 95 -5.23 1.55 -11.40
CA PRO A 95 -5.34 2.95 -11.04
C PRO A 95 -4.13 3.42 -10.24
N ALA A 96 -3.83 4.73 -10.28
CA ALA A 96 -2.74 5.33 -9.52
C ALA A 96 -2.89 5.24 -7.98
N SER A 97 -4.03 4.73 -7.49
CA SER A 97 -4.26 4.39 -6.08
C SER A 97 -3.61 3.07 -5.66
N PHE A 98 -3.15 2.24 -6.61
CA PHE A 98 -2.44 1.00 -6.31
C PHE A 98 -0.96 1.30 -6.02
N ILE A 99 -0.59 1.21 -4.74
CA ILE A 99 0.76 1.50 -4.25
C ILE A 99 1.78 0.54 -4.89
N GLY A 100 2.85 1.09 -5.45
CA GLY A 100 3.89 0.32 -6.15
C GLY A 100 3.56 -0.06 -7.59
N GLY A 101 2.38 0.32 -8.10
CA GLY A 101 2.06 0.19 -9.53
C GLY A 101 2.73 1.26 -10.39
N PRO A 102 2.78 1.07 -11.73
CA PRO A 102 3.35 2.06 -12.65
C PRO A 102 2.71 3.46 -12.52
N GLY A 103 1.40 3.53 -12.25
CA GLY A 103 0.67 4.78 -12.04
C GLY A 103 1.05 5.50 -10.75
N ASP A 104 1.19 4.76 -9.64
CA ASP A 104 1.61 5.33 -8.34
C ASP A 104 3.07 5.82 -8.42
N MET A 105 3.96 5.03 -9.02
CA MET A 105 5.37 5.44 -9.20
C MET A 105 5.48 6.72 -10.04
N ARG A 106 4.75 6.80 -11.16
CA ARG A 106 4.72 8.02 -11.99
C ARG A 106 4.20 9.21 -11.20
N ARG A 107 3.13 9.04 -10.41
CA ARG A 107 2.57 10.11 -9.59
C ARG A 107 3.55 10.60 -8.52
N ARG A 108 4.21 9.68 -7.79
CA ARG A 108 5.23 10.03 -6.79
C ARG A 108 6.42 10.76 -7.41
N TYR A 109 6.85 10.33 -8.60
CA TYR A 109 7.89 11.03 -9.34
C TYR A 109 7.47 12.46 -9.69
N LEU A 110 6.27 12.66 -10.24
CA LEU A 110 5.78 13.99 -10.59
C LEU A 110 5.63 14.88 -9.35
N ASP A 111 5.17 14.32 -8.23
CA ASP A 111 5.07 15.05 -6.96
C ASP A 111 6.45 15.46 -6.42
N ALA A 112 7.43 14.55 -6.48
CA ALA A 112 8.81 14.86 -6.15
C ALA A 112 9.39 15.94 -7.07
N MET A 113 9.11 15.89 -8.38
CA MET A 113 9.54 16.92 -9.32
C MET A 113 8.89 18.28 -9.04
N ALA A 114 7.62 18.30 -8.65
CA ALA A 114 6.94 19.54 -8.24
C ALA A 114 7.59 20.16 -6.99
N LEU A 115 8.01 19.32 -6.03
CA LEU A 115 8.79 19.77 -4.87
C LEU A 115 10.14 20.33 -5.28
N VAL A 116 10.88 19.64 -6.15
CA VAL A 116 12.19 20.11 -6.67
C VAL A 116 12.04 21.41 -7.44
N GLN A 117 10.97 21.57 -8.22
CA GLN A 117 10.71 22.81 -8.95
C GLN A 117 10.43 23.98 -8.01
N ARG A 118 9.76 23.73 -6.87
CA ARG A 118 9.40 24.77 -5.90
C ARG A 118 10.53 25.12 -4.93
N PHE A 119 11.26 24.12 -4.44
CA PHE A 119 12.25 24.27 -3.37
C PHE A 119 13.70 24.13 -3.84
N GLY A 120 13.92 23.82 -5.11
CA GLY A 120 15.24 23.57 -5.67
C GLY A 120 15.69 22.13 -5.50
N LYS A 121 16.92 21.85 -5.96
CA LYS A 121 17.53 20.53 -5.86
C LYS A 121 17.77 20.17 -4.38
N PRO A 122 17.43 18.95 -3.92
CA PRO A 122 17.78 18.52 -2.58
C PRO A 122 19.31 18.36 -2.46
N ASP A 123 19.88 19.02 -1.46
CA ASP A 123 21.32 18.94 -1.16
C ASP A 123 21.64 17.88 -0.08
N LEU A 124 20.63 17.46 0.69
CA LEU A 124 20.79 16.53 1.80
C LEU A 124 19.90 15.30 1.61
N PHE A 125 20.52 14.12 1.56
CA PHE A 125 19.83 12.83 1.64
C PHE A 125 20.17 12.19 2.98
N ILE A 126 19.17 12.05 3.86
CA ILE A 126 19.31 11.34 5.12
C ILE A 126 18.76 9.92 4.93
N THR A 127 19.63 8.93 5.11
CA THR A 127 19.21 7.53 5.21
C THR A 127 19.26 7.13 6.67
N MET A 128 18.11 6.96 7.31
CA MET A 128 18.04 6.39 8.66
C MET A 128 18.10 4.87 8.55
N ILE A 129 19.23 4.29 8.96
CA ILE A 129 19.39 2.84 9.09
C ILE A 129 19.09 2.51 10.55
N CYS A 130 18.01 1.79 10.80
CA CYS A 130 17.65 1.40 12.16
C CYS A 130 18.65 0.38 12.71
N ASN A 131 19.41 0.75 13.75
CA ASN A 131 20.23 -0.17 14.52
C ASN A 131 19.47 -0.61 15.78
N HIS A 132 19.27 -1.92 15.95
CA HIS A 132 18.57 -2.48 17.11
C HIS A 132 19.28 -2.24 18.45
N GLU A 133 20.57 -1.88 18.44
CA GLU A 133 21.35 -1.60 19.65
C GLU A 133 21.14 -0.18 20.20
N TRP A 134 20.36 0.66 19.52
CA TRP A 134 20.05 2.00 20.00
C TRP A 134 19.21 1.98 21.28
N ASN A 135 19.55 2.87 22.21
CA ASN A 135 18.93 2.94 23.54
C ASN A 135 17.42 3.20 23.44
N GLU A 136 17.00 4.05 22.50
CA GLU A 136 15.60 4.36 22.22
C GLU A 136 14.80 3.10 21.84
N ILE A 137 15.44 2.15 21.17
CA ILE A 137 14.81 0.87 20.80
C ILE A 137 14.79 -0.06 22.01
N GLN A 138 15.88 -0.12 22.78
CA GLN A 138 15.97 -0.98 23.96
C GLN A 138 15.00 -0.57 25.07
N GLU A 139 14.76 0.74 25.24
CA GLU A 139 13.83 1.29 26.24
C GLU A 139 12.36 0.98 25.92
N GLU A 140 12.02 0.87 24.63
CA GLU A 140 10.65 0.55 24.18
C GLU A 140 10.37 -0.97 24.12
N LEU A 141 11.37 -1.83 24.35
CA LEU A 141 11.19 -3.29 24.37
C LEU A 141 10.56 -3.76 25.69
N LEU A 142 9.56 -4.65 25.57
CA LEU A 142 8.96 -5.31 26.73
C LEU A 142 9.93 -6.34 27.34
N PRO A 143 9.84 -6.63 28.65
CA PRO A 143 10.73 -7.58 29.32
C PRO A 143 10.69 -8.96 28.65
N GLY A 144 11.85 -9.43 28.19
CA GLY A 144 12.02 -10.70 27.46
C GLY A 144 12.00 -10.59 25.93
N GLN A 145 11.79 -9.39 25.37
CA GLN A 145 12.00 -9.12 23.94
C GLN A 145 13.45 -8.73 23.69
N HIS A 146 14.01 -9.21 22.58
CA HIS A 146 15.36 -8.87 22.14
C HIS A 146 15.25 -8.27 20.75
N GLY A 147 15.92 -7.15 20.51
CA GLY A 147 16.09 -6.61 19.16
C GLY A 147 16.93 -7.59 18.35
N SER A 148 16.33 -8.29 17.38
CA SER A 148 17.07 -9.09 16.41
C SER A 148 17.12 -8.34 15.09
N MET A 149 18.31 -8.14 14.51
CA MET A 149 18.42 -7.80 13.10
C MET A 149 17.73 -8.89 12.28
N ILE A 150 16.58 -8.58 11.67
CA ILE A 150 16.23 -9.18 10.40
C ILE A 150 16.85 -8.26 9.35
N ALA A 151 18.17 -8.34 9.22
CA ALA A 151 18.92 -7.76 8.13
C ALA A 151 19.79 -8.87 7.57
N GLN A 152 19.28 -9.56 6.55
CA GLN A 152 20.03 -9.83 5.33
C GLN A 152 19.06 -10.32 4.24
N ILE A 153 18.93 -9.43 3.24
CA ILE A 153 18.83 -9.78 1.83
C ILE A 153 19.98 -10.71 1.47
#